data_AF-A0A6J4TSS7-F1
#
_entry.id   AF-A0A6J4TSS7-F1
#
_cell.length_a   1.000
_cell.length_b   1.000
_cell.length_c   1.000
_cell.angle_alpha   90.00
_cell.angle_beta   90.00
_cell.angle_gamma   90.00
#
_symmetry.space_group_name_H-M   'P 1'
#
loop_
_entity.id
_entity.type
_entity.pdbx_description
1 polymer ?
#
loop_
_entity_poly.entity_id
_entity_poly.type
_entity_poly.pdbx_seq_one_letter_code
_entity_poly.pdbx_strand_id
1 'polypeptide(L)'
;MNAGAYGRETADILVEATLVLRDGRIETWPKDRLGYTYRHSELPEGAVVVEALFEGVPGDRDTIAAEMIRIAEEREATQPTRTQTGGSTFKNPPGTKAWKEIDAAGCRGLRIGDAQVSEKHCNFLLNLGNASSADIEVLGDEVRRRVRENSGVDLEWEIQRVGVPDLLPGEGRGPAAPAERLGPGFRRGTEECRGTGE
;
A
#
# COMPACT_ATOMS: atom_id res chain seq x y z
N MET A 1 -5.35 -3.19 -5.19
CA MET A 1 -4.84 -1.87 -5.61
C MET A 1 -4.46 -1.94 -7.07
N ASN A 2 -4.72 -0.88 -7.84
CA ASN A 2 -4.07 -0.62 -9.13
C ASN A 2 -2.88 0.32 -8.89
N ALA A 3 -1.65 -0.20 -8.89
CA ALA A 3 -0.50 0.64 -8.57
C ALA A 3 -0.17 1.55 -9.77
N GLY A 4 -0.23 2.87 -9.57
CA GLY A 4 0.09 3.86 -10.60
C GLY A 4 1.07 4.94 -10.15
N ALA A 5 1.90 5.38 -11.09
CA ALA A 5 2.83 6.50 -11.00
C ALA A 5 3.23 6.98 -12.42
N TYR A 6 3.58 8.27 -12.55
CA TYR A 6 4.11 8.84 -13.81
C TYR A 6 3.23 8.60 -15.05
N GLY A 7 1.91 8.72 -14.89
CA GLY A 7 0.95 8.63 -16.00
C GLY A 7 0.63 7.20 -16.43
N ARG A 8 1.09 6.19 -15.67
CA ARG A 8 0.82 4.78 -15.94
C ARG A 8 0.39 4.02 -14.70
N GLU A 9 -0.33 2.93 -14.93
CA GLU A 9 -0.87 2.03 -13.91
C GLU A 9 -0.57 0.56 -14.25
N THR A 10 -0.68 -0.33 -13.26
CA THR A 10 -0.53 -1.79 -13.44
C THR A 10 -1.45 -2.32 -14.55
N ALA A 11 -2.69 -1.85 -14.59
CA ALA A 11 -3.70 -2.27 -15.57
C ALA A 11 -3.33 -1.92 -17.03
N ASP A 12 -2.39 -1.01 -17.27
CA ASP A 12 -1.97 -0.66 -18.63
C ASP A 12 -1.28 -1.82 -19.35
N ILE A 13 -0.58 -2.67 -18.59
CA ILE A 13 0.27 -3.74 -19.14
C ILE A 13 -0.02 -5.12 -18.55
N LEU A 14 -0.93 -5.23 -17.58
CA LEU A 14 -1.33 -6.53 -17.05
C LEU A 14 -2.15 -7.29 -18.10
N VAL A 15 -1.78 -8.54 -18.34
CA VAL A 15 -2.54 -9.49 -19.18
C VAL A 15 -3.48 -10.30 -18.30
N GLU A 16 -2.93 -10.97 -17.28
CA GLU A 16 -3.67 -11.83 -16.37
C GLU A 16 -2.95 -11.95 -15.01
N ALA A 17 -3.70 -12.39 -14.00
CA ALA A 17 -3.18 -12.70 -12.67
C ALA A 17 -3.66 -14.07 -12.21
N THR A 18 -2.78 -14.84 -11.57
CA THR A 18 -3.12 -16.12 -10.95
C THR A 18 -3.38 -15.90 -9.46
N LEU A 19 -4.51 -16.40 -8.98
CA LEU A 19 -4.98 -16.27 -7.61
C LEU A 19 -5.08 -17.64 -6.95
N VAL A 20 -4.75 -17.69 -5.67
CA VAL A 20 -5.16 -18.76 -4.75
C VAL A 20 -6.38 -18.26 -3.98
N LEU A 21 -7.51 -18.94 -4.14
CA LEU A 21 -8.75 -18.64 -3.43
C LEU A 21 -8.74 -19.22 -2.01
N ARG A 22 -9.67 -18.76 -1.17
CA ARG A 22 -9.76 -19.16 0.24
C ARG A 22 -10.03 -20.66 0.44
N ASP A 23 -10.67 -21.31 -0.54
CA ASP A 23 -10.93 -22.75 -0.58
C ASP A 23 -9.75 -23.57 -1.15
N GLY A 24 -8.63 -22.91 -1.50
CA GLY A 24 -7.43 -23.52 -2.04
C GLY A 24 -7.44 -23.69 -3.57
N ARG A 25 -8.52 -23.34 -4.27
CA ARG A 25 -8.53 -23.37 -5.73
C ARG A 25 -7.57 -22.33 -6.31
N ILE A 26 -6.92 -22.71 -7.42
CA ILE A 26 -6.09 -21.80 -8.21
C ILE A 26 -6.89 -21.41 -9.44
N GLU A 27 -7.05 -20.10 -9.66
CA GLU A 27 -7.70 -19.55 -10.85
C GLU A 27 -6.79 -18.51 -11.51
N THR A 28 -6.71 -18.52 -12.83
CA THR A 28 -6.07 -17.46 -13.62
C THR A 28 -7.15 -16.56 -14.22
N TRP A 29 -7.10 -15.28 -13.90
CA TRP A 29 -8.09 -14.30 -14.31
C TRP A 29 -7.46 -13.31 -15.31
N PRO A 30 -8.08 -13.07 -16.48
CA PRO A 30 -7.64 -12.01 -17.37
C PRO A 30 -7.89 -10.64 -16.71
N LYS A 31 -7.12 -9.62 -17.12
CA LYS A 31 -7.23 -8.25 -16.60
C LYS A 31 -8.67 -7.75 -16.51
N ASP A 32 -9.48 -8.00 -17.54
CA ASP A 32 -10.85 -7.49 -17.63
C ASP A 32 -11.78 -8.03 -16.53
N ARG A 33 -11.41 -9.17 -15.90
CA ARG A 33 -12.13 -9.74 -14.76
C ARG A 33 -11.71 -9.13 -13.41
N LEU A 34 -10.60 -8.40 -13.35
CA LEU A 34 -10.01 -7.85 -12.12
C LEU A 34 -10.54 -6.46 -11.74
N GLY A 35 -11.52 -5.91 -12.49
CA GLY A 35 -12.25 -4.69 -12.11
C GLY A 35 -11.37 -3.48 -11.80
N TYR A 36 -10.27 -3.30 -12.54
CA TYR A 36 -9.31 -2.23 -12.26
C TYR A 36 -9.92 -0.84 -12.48
N THR A 37 -9.79 0.02 -11.47
CA THR A 37 -10.06 1.47 -11.54
C THR A 37 -9.00 2.21 -10.72
N TYR A 38 -9.10 3.55 -10.60
CA TYR A 38 -8.12 4.35 -9.88
C TYR A 38 -7.91 3.84 -8.44
N ARG A 39 -6.68 3.38 -8.14
CA ARG A 39 -6.29 2.78 -6.85
C ARG A 39 -7.12 1.56 -6.42
N HIS A 40 -7.82 0.89 -7.34
CA HIS A 40 -8.77 -0.17 -7.00
C HIS A 40 -8.67 -1.38 -7.94
N SER A 41 -9.02 -2.55 -7.42
CA SER A 41 -9.09 -3.83 -8.13
C SER A 41 -10.11 -4.72 -7.41
N GLU A 42 -10.88 -5.50 -8.15
CA GLU A 42 -11.89 -6.41 -7.64
C GLU A 42 -11.34 -7.84 -7.59
N LEU A 43 -10.79 -8.21 -6.44
CA LEU A 43 -10.36 -9.59 -6.14
C LEU A 43 -11.41 -10.26 -5.24
N PRO A 44 -11.61 -11.59 -5.35
CA PRO A 44 -12.44 -12.32 -4.39
C PRO A 44 -11.93 -12.10 -2.97
N GLU A 45 -12.87 -12.02 -2.02
CA GLU A 45 -12.52 -11.83 -0.61
C GLU A 45 -11.60 -12.95 -0.12
N GLY A 46 -10.45 -12.56 0.44
CA GLY A 46 -9.44 -13.49 0.96
C GLY A 46 -8.60 -14.20 -0.12
N ALA A 47 -8.76 -13.85 -1.39
CA ALA A 47 -7.87 -14.35 -2.44
C ALA A 47 -6.46 -13.75 -2.32
N VAL A 48 -5.46 -14.54 -2.71
CA VAL A 48 -4.05 -14.13 -2.74
C VAL A 48 -3.55 -14.21 -4.17
N VAL A 49 -3.06 -13.09 -4.71
CA VAL A 49 -2.38 -13.08 -6.02
C VAL A 49 -0.99 -13.71 -5.86
N VAL A 50 -0.70 -14.73 -6.66
CA VAL A 50 0.56 -15.49 -6.60
C VAL A 50 1.40 -15.35 -7.87
N GLU A 51 0.80 -14.95 -8.99
CA GLU A 51 1.50 -14.69 -10.25
C GLU A 51 0.79 -13.58 -11.03
N ALA A 52 1.53 -12.87 -11.87
CA ALA A 52 0.99 -11.90 -12.81
C ALA A 52 1.79 -11.93 -14.12
N LEU A 53 1.07 -11.97 -15.24
CA LEU A 53 1.64 -11.85 -16.59
C LEU A 53 1.48 -10.42 -17.08
N PHE A 54 2.58 -9.86 -17.57
CA PHE A 54 2.63 -8.50 -18.11
C PHE A 54 3.09 -8.49 -19.57
N GLU A 55 2.53 -7.60 -20.36
CA GLU A 55 2.92 -7.35 -21.75
C GLU A 55 3.67 -6.03 -21.85
N GLY A 56 4.99 -6.11 -22.04
CA GLY A 56 5.83 -4.95 -22.32
C GLY A 56 5.79 -4.56 -23.79
N VAL A 57 6.29 -3.36 -24.08
CA VAL A 57 6.52 -2.90 -25.46
C VAL A 57 8.02 -2.95 -25.75
N PRO A 58 8.45 -3.54 -26.89
CA PRO A 58 9.85 -3.50 -27.30
C PRO A 58 10.39 -2.06 -27.34
N GLY A 59 11.58 -1.86 -26.81
CA GLY A 59 12.22 -0.55 -26.76
C GLY A 59 13.73 -0.65 -26.66
N ASP A 60 14.39 0.47 -26.92
CA ASP A 60 15.84 0.59 -26.78
C ASP A 60 16.26 0.49 -25.31
N ARG A 61 17.27 -0.34 -25.03
CA ARG A 61 17.74 -0.63 -23.67
C ARG A 61 18.23 0.63 -22.96
N ASP A 62 19.01 1.46 -23.64
CA ASP A 62 19.65 2.62 -23.03
C ASP A 62 18.62 3.72 -22.75
N THR A 63 17.65 3.89 -23.65
CA THR A 63 16.50 4.76 -23.46
C THR A 63 15.65 4.34 -22.25
N ILE A 64 15.34 3.04 -22.12
CA ILE A 64 14.59 2.51 -20.98
C ILE A 64 15.37 2.73 -19.67
N ALA A 65 16.67 2.43 -19.67
CA ALA A 65 17.52 2.59 -18.49
C ALA A 65 17.61 4.06 -18.05
N ALA A 66 17.76 4.99 -19.00
CA ALA A 66 17.79 6.42 -18.71
C ALA A 66 16.47 6.90 -18.09
N GLU A 67 15.32 6.44 -18.60
CA GLU A 67 14.02 6.81 -18.05
C GLU A 67 13.80 6.24 -16.64
N MET A 68 14.24 5.00 -16.38
CA MET A 68 14.22 4.41 -15.04
C MET A 68 15.04 5.22 -14.04
N ILE A 69 16.24 5.68 -14.43
CA ILE A 69 17.10 6.54 -13.60
C ILE A 69 16.40 7.87 -13.34
N ARG A 70 15.90 8.53 -14.38
CA ARG A 70 15.20 9.81 -14.27
C ARG A 70 14.02 9.73 -13.29
N ILE A 71 13.22 8.67 -13.37
CA ILE A 71 12.08 8.42 -12.46
C ILE A 71 12.58 8.21 -11.02
N ALA A 72 13.64 7.42 -10.82
CA ALA A 72 14.20 7.18 -9.50
C ALA A 72 14.73 8.47 -8.86
N GLU A 73 15.45 9.29 -9.63
CA GLU A 73 15.96 10.59 -9.19
C GLU A 73 14.83 11.58 -8.87
N GLU A 74 13.81 11.66 -9.72
CA GLU A 74 12.64 12.52 -9.47
C GLU A 74 11.89 12.09 -8.20
N ARG A 75 11.72 10.78 -7.99
CA ARG A 75 11.11 10.24 -6.77
C ARG A 75 11.96 10.57 -5.55
N GLU A 76 13.27 10.37 -5.62
CA GLU A 76 14.20 10.71 -4.54
C GLU A 76 14.21 12.22 -4.27
N ALA A 77 14.03 13.08 -5.27
CA ALA A 77 13.98 14.53 -5.08
C ALA A 77 12.66 14.98 -4.43
N THR A 78 11.55 14.32 -4.74
CA THR A 78 10.20 14.79 -4.38
C THR A 78 9.56 14.06 -3.20
N GLN A 79 10.02 12.86 -2.84
CA GLN A 79 9.36 12.01 -1.83
C GLN A 79 10.33 11.60 -0.70
N PRO A 80 9.81 11.30 0.51
CA PRO A 80 10.60 10.78 1.63
C PRO A 80 10.85 9.27 1.48
N THR A 81 11.71 8.89 0.54
CA THR A 81 12.02 7.49 0.14
C THR A 81 12.82 6.69 1.15
N ARG A 82 13.56 7.35 2.06
CA ARG A 82 14.45 6.73 3.06
C ARG A 82 13.94 6.88 4.50
N THR A 83 12.66 7.13 4.65
CA THR A 83 12.01 7.29 5.96
C THR A 83 10.92 6.24 6.13
N GLN A 84 10.61 5.89 7.37
CA GLN A 84 9.52 4.95 7.66
C GLN A 84 8.18 5.62 7.35
N THR A 85 7.51 5.16 6.29
CA THR A 85 6.22 5.67 5.82
C THR A 85 5.45 4.58 5.07
N GLY A 86 4.12 4.65 5.10
CA GLY A 86 3.24 3.76 4.33
C GLY A 86 3.01 4.20 2.88
N GLY A 87 3.70 5.25 2.42
CA GLY A 87 3.50 5.85 1.11
C GLY A 87 2.55 7.06 1.17
N SER A 88 1.96 7.39 0.01
CA SER A 88 0.90 8.41 -0.04
C SER A 88 -0.26 8.00 0.85
N THR A 89 -0.59 8.86 1.82
CA THR A 89 -1.53 8.54 2.90
C THR A 89 -2.98 8.64 2.45
N PHE A 90 -3.28 9.64 1.61
CA PHE A 90 -4.61 9.90 1.09
C PHE A 90 -4.65 9.82 -0.43
N LYS A 91 -5.80 9.40 -0.97
CA LYS A 91 -6.09 9.45 -2.40
C LYS A 91 -6.16 10.90 -2.86
N ASN A 92 -5.87 11.15 -4.14
CA ASN A 92 -6.14 12.48 -4.70
C ASN A 92 -7.65 12.70 -4.82
N PRO A 93 -8.20 13.78 -4.23
CA PRO A 93 -9.60 14.14 -4.42
C PRO A 93 -9.83 14.68 -5.84
N PRO A 94 -11.08 14.66 -6.35
CA PRO A 94 -11.39 15.15 -7.70
C PRO A 94 -10.92 16.59 -7.93
N GLY A 95 -10.23 16.84 -9.05
CA GLY A 95 -9.83 18.18 -9.46
C GLY A 95 -8.62 18.80 -8.75
N THR A 96 -8.07 18.17 -7.72
CA THR A 96 -6.88 18.66 -7.00
C THR A 96 -5.94 17.51 -6.59
N LYS A 97 -4.84 17.81 -5.90
CA LYS A 97 -3.89 16.83 -5.39
C LYS A 97 -3.90 16.88 -3.87
N ALA A 98 -3.95 15.73 -3.20
CA ALA A 98 -4.05 15.66 -1.74
C ALA A 98 -2.94 16.46 -1.05
N TRP A 99 -1.69 16.35 -1.52
CA TRP A 99 -0.56 17.08 -0.93
C TRP A 99 -0.73 18.59 -0.97
N LYS A 100 -1.39 19.15 -2.00
CA LYS A 100 -1.62 20.60 -2.12
C LYS A 100 -2.64 21.07 -1.08
N GLU A 101 -3.73 20.32 -0.93
CA GLU A 101 -4.77 20.63 0.06
C GLU A 101 -4.21 20.53 1.48
N ILE A 102 -3.40 19.51 1.75
CA ILE A 102 -2.75 19.30 3.05
C ILE A 102 -1.78 20.44 3.36
N ASP A 103 -0.96 20.86 2.39
CA ASP A 103 -0.02 21.96 2.56
C ASP A 103 -0.74 23.30 2.76
N ALA A 104 -1.78 23.56 1.95
CA ALA A 104 -2.62 24.75 2.06
C ALA A 104 -3.36 24.84 3.41
N ALA A 105 -3.71 23.69 3.99
CA ALA A 105 -4.29 23.60 5.33
C ALA A 105 -3.24 23.77 6.47
N GLY A 106 -1.99 24.08 6.13
CA GLY A 106 -0.92 24.33 7.11
C GLY A 106 -0.45 23.07 7.84
N CYS A 107 -0.60 21.89 7.23
CA CYS A 107 -0.22 20.63 7.88
C CYS A 107 1.24 20.23 7.65
N ARG A 108 2.03 20.94 6.83
CA ARG A 108 3.45 20.60 6.61
C ARG A 108 4.22 20.62 7.93
N GLY A 109 4.92 19.54 8.24
CA GLY A 109 5.67 19.40 9.49
C GLY A 109 4.79 19.18 10.74
N LEU A 110 3.46 19.15 10.61
CA LEU A 110 2.54 18.87 11.71
C LEU A 110 2.89 17.54 12.37
N ARG A 111 2.92 17.54 13.71
CA ARG A 111 3.40 16.41 14.50
C ARG A 111 2.44 16.06 15.63
N ILE A 112 2.25 14.76 15.84
CA ILE A 112 1.55 14.18 17.01
C ILE A 112 2.39 13.00 17.50
N GLY A 113 2.87 13.06 18.75
CA GLY A 113 3.85 12.09 19.23
C GLY A 113 5.10 12.05 18.34
N ASP A 114 5.47 10.86 17.87
CA ASP A 114 6.55 10.64 16.90
C ASP A 114 6.07 10.53 15.44
N ALA A 115 4.77 10.71 15.18
CA ALA A 115 4.22 10.80 13.84
C ALA A 115 4.33 12.24 13.31
N GLN A 116 4.76 12.41 12.06
CA GLN A 116 4.89 13.73 11.44
C GLN A 116 4.44 13.76 9.97
N VAL A 117 3.75 14.82 9.55
CA VAL A 117 3.53 15.12 8.13
C VAL A 117 4.84 15.56 7.51
N SER A 118 5.31 14.83 6.49
CA SER A 118 6.59 15.11 5.85
C SER A 118 6.73 16.56 5.40
N GLU A 119 7.86 17.18 5.76
CA GLU A 119 8.25 18.50 5.27
C GLU A 119 8.59 18.50 3.78
N LYS A 120 8.87 17.34 3.20
CA LYS A 120 9.20 17.20 1.78
C LYS A 120 7.93 17.07 0.93
N HIS A 121 7.02 16.18 1.33
CA HIS A 121 5.79 15.93 0.59
C HIS A 121 4.61 15.67 1.55
N CYS A 122 3.69 16.62 1.68
CA CYS A 122 2.67 16.61 2.73
C CYS A 122 1.67 15.44 2.70
N ASN A 123 1.58 14.70 1.59
CA ASN A 123 0.77 13.46 1.56
C ASN A 123 1.49 12.23 2.15
N PHE A 124 2.58 12.40 2.89
CA PHE A 124 3.29 11.30 3.55
C PHE A 124 3.30 11.56 5.06
N LEU A 125 2.78 10.61 5.82
CA LEU A 125 3.00 10.53 7.26
C LEU A 125 4.26 9.71 7.53
N LEU A 126 5.14 10.28 8.35
CA LEU A 126 6.43 9.73 8.73
C LEU A 126 6.35 9.21 10.15
N ASN A 127 6.98 8.06 10.39
CA ASN A 127 7.39 7.65 11.72
C ASN A 127 8.83 8.15 11.96
N LEU A 128 9.01 9.02 12.96
CA LEU A 128 10.32 9.58 13.33
C LEU A 128 11.13 8.67 14.28
N GLY A 129 10.62 7.47 14.57
CA GLY A 129 11.31 6.44 15.34
C GLY A 129 10.33 5.56 16.12
N ASN A 130 9.53 6.18 17.00
CA ASN A 130 8.66 5.45 17.95
C ASN A 130 7.17 5.75 17.76
N ALA A 131 6.75 6.23 16.59
CA ALA A 131 5.33 6.48 16.34
C ALA A 131 4.54 5.18 16.40
N SER A 132 3.49 5.15 17.21
CA SER A 132 2.51 4.07 17.20
C SER A 132 1.57 4.18 15.99
N SER A 133 0.83 3.10 15.69
CA SER A 133 -0.26 3.19 14.70
C SER A 133 -1.30 4.23 15.11
N ALA A 134 -1.61 4.33 16.40
CA ALA A 134 -2.52 5.34 16.94
C ALA A 134 -2.03 6.76 16.67
N ASP A 135 -0.73 7.05 16.84
CA ASP A 135 -0.17 8.38 16.53
C ASP A 135 -0.35 8.74 15.05
N ILE A 136 -0.09 7.79 14.15
CA ILE A 136 -0.23 7.98 12.70
C ILE A 136 -1.70 8.17 12.31
N GLU A 137 -2.61 7.40 12.90
CA GLU A 137 -4.05 7.52 12.65
C GLU A 137 -4.61 8.85 13.16
N VAL A 138 -4.27 9.25 14.39
CA VAL A 138 -4.69 10.54 14.97
C VAL A 138 -4.13 11.70 14.14
N LEU A 139 -2.87 11.62 13.70
CA LEU A 139 -2.28 12.62 12.82
C LEU A 139 -3.01 12.69 11.48
N GLY A 140 -3.32 11.55 10.87
CA GLY A 140 -4.04 11.53 9.61
C GLY A 140 -5.47 12.08 9.73
N ASP A 141 -6.20 11.74 10.79
CA ASP A 141 -7.54 12.29 11.00
C ASP A 141 -7.51 13.79 11.32
N GLU A 142 -6.48 14.28 12.02
CA GLU A 142 -6.25 15.72 12.21
C GLU A 142 -5.97 16.43 10.87
N VAL A 143 -5.18 15.83 9.99
CA VAL A 143 -4.96 16.35 8.62
C VAL A 143 -6.27 16.42 7.85
N ARG A 144 -7.09 15.37 7.87
CA ARG A 144 -8.40 15.35 7.20
C ARG A 144 -9.32 16.45 7.74
N ARG A 145 -9.36 16.64 9.06
CA ARG A 145 -10.15 17.70 9.72
C ARG A 145 -9.74 19.09 9.23
N ARG A 146 -8.44 19.41 9.26
CA ARG A 146 -7.92 20.71 8.83
C ARG A 146 -8.17 20.98 7.35
N VAL A 147 -8.00 19.98 6.49
CA VAL A 147 -8.26 20.11 5.05
C VAL A 147 -9.74 20.39 4.80
N ARG A 148 -10.64 19.67 5.48
CA ARG A 148 -12.08 19.91 5.40
C ARG A 148 -12.46 21.31 5.87
N GLU A 149 -11.87 21.79 6.97
CA GLU A 149 -12.12 23.15 7.48
C GLU A 149 -11.57 24.24 6.56
N ASN A 150 -10.42 24.00 5.92
CA ASN A 150 -9.75 24.98 5.07
C ASN A 150 -10.37 25.13 3.68
N SER A 151 -10.64 24.01 2.98
CA SER A 151 -11.10 24.04 1.59
C SER A 151 -12.43 23.33 1.35
N GLY A 152 -13.01 22.70 2.37
CA GLY A 152 -14.22 21.88 2.21
C GLY A 152 -13.96 20.51 1.59
N VAL A 153 -12.71 20.16 1.27
CA VAL A 153 -12.37 18.87 0.65
C VAL A 153 -12.35 17.75 1.70
N ASP A 154 -13.01 16.63 1.39
CA ASP A 154 -12.89 15.40 2.19
C ASP A 154 -11.74 14.53 1.65
N LEU A 155 -10.71 14.32 2.46
CA LEU A 155 -9.65 13.38 2.12
C LEU A 155 -10.04 11.94 2.52
N GLU A 156 -9.82 11.02 1.59
CA GLU A 156 -9.99 9.58 1.79
C GLU A 156 -8.65 8.89 2.02
N TRP A 157 -8.58 8.02 3.03
CA TRP A 157 -7.43 7.16 3.27
C TRP A 157 -7.14 6.28 2.04
N GLU A 158 -5.88 6.25 1.62
CA GLU A 158 -5.35 5.31 0.61
C GLU A 158 -4.72 4.09 1.29
N ILE A 159 -3.96 4.33 2.36
CA ILE A 159 -3.35 3.28 3.17
C ILE A 159 -4.45 2.46 3.87
N GLN A 160 -4.33 1.13 3.78
CA GLN A 160 -5.19 0.21 4.50
C GLN A 160 -4.78 0.13 5.96
N ARG A 161 -5.71 0.47 6.86
CA ARG A 161 -5.54 0.30 8.31
C ARG A 161 -6.02 -1.08 8.68
N VAL A 162 -5.15 -1.89 9.27
CA VAL A 162 -5.41 -3.28 9.63
C VAL A 162 -5.08 -3.49 11.11
N GLY A 163 -5.81 -4.42 11.73
CA GLY A 163 -5.72 -4.67 13.17
C GLY A 163 -7.03 -4.34 13.88
N VAL A 164 -7.07 -4.59 15.18
CA VAL A 164 -8.17 -4.17 16.05
C VAL A 164 -7.69 -2.95 16.85
N PRO A 165 -8.50 -1.90 17.00
CA PRO A 165 -8.16 -0.81 17.89
C PRO A 165 -7.93 -1.36 19.30
N ASP A 166 -6.88 -0.88 19.97
CA ASP A 166 -6.77 -1.05 21.41
C ASP A 166 -7.91 -0.24 22.03
N LEU A 167 -9.00 -0.94 22.39
CA LEU A 167 -10.10 -0.33 23.13
C LEU A 167 -9.50 0.27 24.41
N LEU A 168 -9.95 1.49 24.74
CA LEU A 168 -9.57 2.19 25.97
C LEU A 168 -9.63 1.23 27.18
N PRO A 169 -8.72 1.33 28.15
CA PRO A 169 -8.76 0.52 29.36
C PRO A 169 -10.11 0.73 30.07
N GLY A 170 -11.01 -0.25 29.96
CA GLY A 170 -12.37 -0.18 30.49
C GLY A 170 -13.36 -1.12 29.80
N GLU A 171 -13.18 -1.42 28.51
CA GLU A 171 -13.98 -2.43 27.81
C GLU A 171 -13.12 -3.67 27.57
N GLY A 172 -13.09 -4.55 28.59
CA GLY A 172 -12.25 -5.73 28.60
C GLY A 172 -12.51 -6.64 27.39
N ARG A 173 -11.44 -6.92 26.64
CA ARG A 173 -11.38 -8.10 25.78
C ARG A 173 -11.52 -9.31 26.70
N GLY A 174 -12.63 -10.04 26.59
CA GLY A 174 -12.73 -11.39 27.13
C GLY A 174 -11.54 -12.24 26.65
N PRO A 175 -11.16 -13.30 27.37
CA PRO A 175 -9.94 -14.05 27.07
C PRO A 175 -9.90 -14.43 25.59
N ALA A 176 -8.75 -14.17 24.95
CA ALA A 176 -8.52 -14.58 23.58
C ALA A 176 -8.90 -16.06 23.45
N ALA A 177 -9.78 -16.36 22.48
CA ALA A 177 -10.09 -17.75 22.16
C ALA A 177 -8.76 -18.49 21.90
N PRO A 178 -8.55 -19.66 22.51
CA PRO A 178 -7.31 -20.39 22.31
C PRO A 178 -7.14 -20.68 20.82
N ALA A 179 -5.92 -20.47 20.32
CA ALA A 179 -5.56 -20.81 18.95
C ALA A 179 -5.96 -22.26 18.68
N GLU A 180 -6.95 -22.47 17.81
CA GLU A 180 -7.28 -23.80 17.33
C GLU A 180 -6.04 -24.38 16.66
N ARG A 181 -5.52 -25.48 17.22
CA ARG A 181 -4.39 -26.21 16.63
C ARG A 181 -4.84 -26.67 15.25
N LEU A 182 -4.24 -26.10 14.20
CA LEU A 182 -4.23 -26.74 12.89
C LEU A 182 -3.69 -28.16 13.07
N GLY A 183 -4.50 -29.14 12.67
CA GLY A 183 -4.19 -30.57 12.80
C GLY A 183 -2.89 -30.96 12.11
N PRO A 184 -2.30 -32.12 12.45
CA PRO A 184 -1.00 -32.55 11.96
C PRO A 184 -1.11 -32.99 10.49
N GLY A 185 -0.97 -32.05 9.56
CA GLY A 185 -1.10 -32.32 8.12
C GLY A 185 0.07 -31.89 7.24
N PHE A 186 1.10 -31.23 7.79
CA PHE A 186 2.21 -30.72 6.99
C PHE A 186 3.51 -31.46 7.32
N ARG A 187 3.80 -32.56 6.60
CA ARG A 187 5.13 -33.16 6.60
C ARG A 187 6.03 -32.30 5.71
N ARG A 188 7.12 -31.77 6.26
CA ARG A 188 8.23 -31.21 5.46
C ARG A 188 8.87 -32.36 4.67
N GLY A 189 8.70 -32.38 3.36
CA GLY A 189 9.53 -33.18 2.47
C GLY A 189 10.92 -32.55 2.39
N THR A 190 11.92 -33.20 2.98
CA THR A 190 13.32 -32.95 2.67
C THR A 190 13.74 -33.98 1.62
N GLU A 191 13.66 -33.62 0.34
CA GLU A 191 14.34 -34.38 -0.71
C GLU A 191 15.77 -33.87 -0.83
N GLU A 192 16.71 -34.68 -0.33
CA GLU A 192 18.13 -34.58 -0.60
C GLU A 192 18.38 -34.90 -2.09
N CYS A 193 18.90 -33.94 -2.85
CA CYS A 193 19.52 -34.22 -4.14
C CYS A 193 20.76 -35.10 -3.93
N ARG A 194 20.62 -36.41 -4.14
CA ARG A 194 21.76 -37.32 -4.32
C ARG A 194 22.17 -37.29 -5.78
N GLY A 195 23.32 -36.67 -6.04
CA GLY A 195 24.03 -36.82 -7.31
C GLY A 195 24.57 -38.25 -7.42
N THR A 196 24.14 -38.99 -8.43
CA THR A 196 24.80 -40.19 -8.90
C THR A 196 25.89 -39.76 -9.89
N GLY A 197 27.15 -39.93 -9.48
CA GLY A 197 28.26 -40.01 -10.42
C GLY A 197 28.44 -41.45 -10.85
N GLU A 198 28.52 -41.65 -12.17
CA GLU A 198 29.49 -42.48 -12.88
C GLU A 198 29.77 -41.79 -14.23
#